data_AF-A0A182SZI3-F1
#
_entry.id   AF-A0A182SZI3-F1
#
_cell.length_a   1.000
_cell.length_b   1.000
_cell.length_c   1.000
_cell.angle_alpha   90.00
_cell.angle_beta   90.00
_cell.angle_gamma   90.00
#
_symmetry.space_group_name_H-M   'P 1'
#
loop_
_entity.id
_entity.type
_entity.pdbx_description
1 polymer ?
#
loop_
_entity_poly.entity_id
_entity_poly.type
_entity_poly.pdbx_seq_one_letter_code
_entity_poly.pdbx_strand_id
1 'polypeptide(L)'
;MSSKTTINIKNKFDRVVVLVDMDCFYCQVEEKLNPAIRGKPIAVVQYNPWQGGGIIAVNYPARAEGVTRHMRGDEAKQHCPEIELPQVPQVRGKADLTRYREAGKEVADVLKSFTPLLERASIDEAYLDITERVLSRIREMNEGKFQLLPEKLANTFAVGYENIGEFVKKLSNTFETGSAENNTPDRLEYKKSDIKLLVGASIVNEIRAAVKEKTGYECSAGIAHNKILAKLTAGFHKPNKQTILPIDSISKLYETLPLKKVKGLGGKLGDQVCEVLKIKFMSELVQFPESVLQHHFDERMGSWMYLMARGIDLEAVTAKFHSKSIGC
;
A
#
# COMPACT_ATOMS: atom_id res chain seq x y z
N MET A 1 4.44 -17.70 -20.29
CA MET A 1 4.44 -16.60 -19.29
C MET A 1 3.35 -15.62 -19.69
N SER A 2 2.39 -15.30 -18.81
CA SER A 2 1.38 -14.28 -19.12
C SER A 2 2.10 -12.94 -19.32
N SER A 3 2.00 -12.36 -20.52
CA SER A 3 2.43 -10.98 -20.76
C SER A 3 1.74 -10.09 -19.72
N LYS A 4 2.52 -9.32 -18.96
CA LYS A 4 1.96 -8.35 -18.01
C LYS A 4 1.39 -7.20 -18.84
N THR A 5 0.15 -6.82 -18.61
CA THR A 5 -0.44 -5.64 -19.23
C THR A 5 0.31 -4.40 -18.75
N THR A 6 0.82 -3.61 -19.68
CA THR A 6 1.53 -2.36 -19.40
C THR A 6 0.76 -1.16 -19.91
N ILE A 7 0.96 -0.01 -19.27
CA ILE A 7 0.46 1.28 -19.74
C ILE A 7 1.50 2.01 -20.59
N ASN A 8 1.04 2.96 -21.41
CA ASN A 8 1.92 3.80 -22.22
C ASN A 8 2.75 4.73 -21.31
N ILE A 9 4.06 4.84 -21.57
CA ILE A 9 4.99 5.72 -20.85
C ILE A 9 4.52 7.20 -20.86
N LYS A 10 3.80 7.64 -21.90
CA LYS A 10 3.23 8.98 -21.97
C LYS A 10 2.19 9.26 -20.87
N ASN A 11 1.60 8.20 -20.31
CA ASN A 11 0.56 8.25 -19.29
C ASN A 11 1.08 7.79 -17.91
N LYS A 12 2.41 7.81 -17.70
CA LYS A 12 3.10 7.31 -16.50
C LYS A 12 2.56 7.87 -15.17
N PHE A 13 2.02 9.09 -15.20
CA PHE A 13 1.47 9.79 -14.03
C PHE A 13 -0.05 9.98 -14.09
N ASP A 14 -0.71 9.42 -15.10
CA ASP A 14 -2.14 9.67 -15.28
C ASP A 14 -3.03 8.88 -14.33
N ARG A 15 -2.53 7.73 -13.86
CA ARG A 15 -3.30 6.80 -13.04
C ARG A 15 -3.37 7.22 -11.59
N VAL A 16 -4.44 6.81 -10.92
CA VAL A 16 -4.52 6.79 -9.46
C VAL A 16 -4.68 5.35 -9.02
N VAL A 17 -3.56 4.80 -8.54
CA VAL A 17 -3.45 3.43 -8.04
C VAL A 17 -3.46 3.45 -6.52
N VAL A 18 -4.27 2.56 -5.96
CA VAL A 18 -4.41 2.39 -4.51
C VAL A 18 -3.95 0.99 -4.16
N LEU A 19 -3.23 0.84 -3.05
CA LEU A 19 -3.14 -0.42 -2.33
C LEU A 19 -3.94 -0.29 -1.03
N VAL A 20 -4.91 -1.16 -0.82
CA VAL A 20 -5.58 -1.37 0.46
C VAL A 20 -4.94 -2.58 1.13
N ASP A 21 -4.61 -2.45 2.42
CA ASP A 21 -3.93 -3.46 3.23
C ASP A 21 -4.56 -3.47 4.63
N MET A 22 -5.11 -4.63 5.03
CA MET A 22 -5.82 -4.75 6.30
C MET A 22 -4.87 -4.65 7.50
N ASP A 23 -5.29 -3.92 8.52
CA ASP A 23 -4.45 -3.72 9.70
C ASP A 23 -4.42 -4.97 10.58
N CYS A 24 -3.24 -5.55 10.83
CA CYS A 24 -3.08 -6.77 11.65
C CYS A 24 -4.16 -7.85 11.39
N PHE A 25 -4.41 -8.15 10.12
CA PHE A 25 -5.65 -8.77 9.63
C PHE A 25 -6.18 -9.95 10.46
N TYR A 26 -5.32 -10.93 10.77
CA TYR A 26 -5.75 -12.12 11.50
C TYR A 26 -6.16 -11.78 12.94
N CYS A 27 -5.53 -10.81 13.59
CA CYS A 27 -5.95 -10.33 14.91
C CYS A 27 -7.37 -9.75 14.83
N GLN A 28 -7.66 -8.90 13.84
CA GLN A 28 -9.01 -8.34 13.68
C GLN A 28 -10.07 -9.42 13.39
N VAL A 29 -9.71 -10.48 12.64
CA VAL A 29 -10.60 -11.63 12.43
C VAL A 29 -10.92 -12.31 13.77
N GLU A 30 -9.91 -12.55 14.61
CA GLU A 30 -10.11 -13.17 15.93
C GLU A 30 -10.86 -12.24 16.90
N GLU A 31 -10.63 -10.91 16.88
CA GLU A 31 -11.40 -9.93 17.67
C GLU A 31 -12.87 -9.81 17.24
N LYS A 32 -13.18 -10.11 15.97
CA LYS A 32 -14.56 -10.18 15.48
C LYS A 32 -15.23 -11.47 15.95
N LEU A 33 -14.51 -12.59 15.95
CA LEU A 33 -15.02 -13.89 16.41
C LEU A 33 -15.19 -13.96 17.94
N ASN A 34 -14.28 -13.34 18.69
CA ASN A 34 -14.34 -13.25 20.14
C ASN A 34 -14.28 -11.77 20.59
N PRO A 35 -15.42 -11.11 20.81
CA PRO A 35 -15.45 -9.72 21.25
C PRO A 35 -14.76 -9.47 22.60
N ALA A 36 -14.56 -10.50 23.45
CA ALA A 36 -13.95 -10.34 24.77
C ALA A 36 -12.44 -10.03 24.73
N ILE A 37 -11.79 -10.23 23.58
CA ILE A 37 -10.37 -9.89 23.38
C ILE A 37 -10.17 -8.56 22.64
N ARG A 38 -11.25 -7.93 22.14
CA ARG A 38 -11.16 -6.70 21.35
C ARG A 38 -10.43 -5.59 22.11
N GLY A 39 -9.42 -5.00 21.47
CA GLY A 39 -8.65 -3.88 22.03
C GLY A 39 -7.58 -4.29 23.04
N LYS A 40 -7.48 -5.59 23.40
CA LYS A 40 -6.37 -6.12 24.20
C LYS A 40 -5.13 -6.34 23.31
N PRO A 41 -3.92 -6.47 23.89
CA PRO A 41 -2.77 -7.02 23.17
C PRO A 41 -3.07 -8.44 22.67
N ILE A 42 -2.91 -8.68 21.37
CA ILE A 42 -3.20 -9.98 20.73
C ILE A 42 -2.08 -10.36 19.76
N ALA A 43 -1.67 -11.62 19.80
CA ALA A 43 -0.89 -12.26 18.75
C ALA A 43 -1.52 -13.60 18.32
N VAL A 44 -1.81 -13.75 17.02
CA VAL A 44 -2.35 -15.01 16.48
C VAL A 44 -1.22 -16.01 16.28
N VAL A 45 -1.40 -17.24 16.78
CA VAL A 45 -0.38 -18.29 16.76
C VAL A 45 -0.79 -19.50 15.92
N GLN A 46 0.17 -20.17 15.27
CA GLN A 46 -0.08 -21.28 14.34
C GLN A 46 0.78 -22.53 14.64
N TYR A 47 0.23 -23.67 14.20
CA TYR A 47 0.90 -24.92 13.78
C TYR A 47 1.51 -25.81 14.87
N ASN A 48 2.26 -25.26 15.82
CA ASN A 48 3.01 -26.10 16.77
C ASN A 48 2.93 -25.55 18.20
N PRO A 49 2.33 -26.28 19.17
CA PRO A 49 2.20 -25.82 20.56
C PRO A 49 3.54 -25.72 21.30
N TRP A 50 4.65 -26.25 20.77
CA TRP A 50 5.99 -25.98 21.29
C TRP A 50 6.13 -24.47 21.52
N GLN A 51 6.64 -24.06 22.68
CA GLN A 51 6.84 -22.65 23.07
C GLN A 51 5.66 -21.71 22.78
N GLY A 52 4.43 -22.16 23.00
CA GLY A 52 3.23 -21.33 22.87
C GLY A 52 2.82 -20.98 21.42
N GLY A 53 3.35 -21.68 20.41
CA GLY A 53 3.01 -21.40 19.01
C GLY A 53 3.88 -20.34 18.32
N GLY A 54 4.08 -20.49 17.01
CA GLY A 54 4.73 -19.47 16.20
C GLY A 54 3.74 -18.35 15.88
N ILE A 55 4.13 -17.10 16.13
CA ILE A 55 3.27 -15.95 15.88
C ILE A 55 3.21 -15.66 14.38
N ILE A 56 2.00 -15.39 13.88
CA ILE A 56 1.77 -15.07 12.46
C ILE A 56 1.14 -13.70 12.24
N ALA A 57 0.51 -13.13 13.26
CA ALA A 57 -0.01 -11.76 13.25
C ALA A 57 0.07 -11.16 14.66
N VAL A 58 0.33 -9.86 14.73
CA VAL A 58 0.42 -9.10 15.99
C VAL A 58 -0.33 -7.79 15.81
N ASN A 59 -1.24 -7.47 16.73
CA ASN A 59 -1.96 -6.21 16.73
C ASN A 59 -1.11 -5.06 17.29
N TYR A 60 -1.57 -3.83 17.09
CA TYR A 60 -0.79 -2.64 17.42
C TYR A 60 -0.51 -2.48 18.92
N PRO A 61 -1.46 -2.76 19.84
CA PRO A 61 -1.15 -2.80 21.28
C PRO A 61 -0.01 -3.76 21.62
N ALA A 62 -0.03 -5.01 21.14
CA ALA A 62 1.05 -5.96 21.42
C ALA A 62 2.40 -5.54 20.80
N ARG A 63 2.40 -4.87 19.64
CA ARG A 63 3.62 -4.30 19.05
C ARG A 63 4.22 -3.18 19.91
N ALA A 64 3.39 -2.40 20.59
CA ALA A 64 3.85 -1.33 21.48
C ALA A 64 4.66 -1.91 22.66
N GLU A 65 4.32 -3.12 23.10
CA GLU A 65 5.05 -3.89 24.12
C GLU A 65 6.28 -4.65 23.54
N GLY A 66 6.59 -4.47 22.26
CA GLY A 66 7.75 -5.08 21.61
C GLY A 66 7.50 -6.47 21.00
N VAL A 67 6.26 -6.97 21.00
CA VAL A 67 5.94 -8.26 20.38
C VAL A 67 6.04 -8.18 18.85
N THR A 68 6.71 -9.15 18.24
CA THR A 68 6.89 -9.22 16.78
C THR A 68 6.45 -10.56 16.19
N ARG A 69 6.22 -10.59 14.87
CA ARG A 69 5.85 -11.82 14.14
C ARG A 69 6.93 -12.90 14.11
N HIS A 70 8.15 -12.59 14.56
CA HIS A 70 9.26 -13.55 14.57
C HIS A 70 9.39 -14.28 15.91
N MET A 71 8.61 -13.85 16.91
CA MET A 71 8.59 -14.43 18.25
C MET A 71 7.66 -15.64 18.34
N ARG A 72 7.79 -16.35 19.45
CA ARG A 72 6.87 -17.43 19.85
C ARG A 72 5.98 -16.98 21.01
N GLY A 73 4.89 -17.70 21.26
CA GLY A 73 3.90 -17.33 22.27
C GLY A 73 4.48 -17.12 23.68
N ASP A 74 5.42 -17.98 24.09
CA ASP A 74 6.06 -17.86 25.41
C ASP A 74 6.95 -16.61 25.50
N GLU A 75 7.69 -16.29 24.43
CA GLU A 75 8.50 -15.07 24.34
C GLU A 75 7.61 -13.83 24.34
N ALA A 76 6.50 -13.84 23.60
CA ALA A 76 5.53 -12.75 23.62
C ALA A 76 4.94 -12.50 25.01
N LYS A 77 4.71 -13.55 25.81
CA LYS A 77 4.27 -13.41 27.21
C LYS A 77 5.34 -12.82 28.14
N GLN A 78 6.63 -12.93 27.80
CA GLN A 78 7.68 -12.25 28.55
C GLN A 78 7.66 -10.74 28.29
N HIS A 79 7.34 -10.34 27.06
CA HIS A 79 7.17 -8.94 26.68
C HIS A 79 5.86 -8.33 27.18
N CYS A 80 4.75 -9.09 27.10
CA CYS A 80 3.40 -8.65 27.40
C CYS A 80 2.64 -9.78 28.12
N PRO A 81 2.70 -9.86 29.47
CA PRO A 81 2.10 -10.95 30.24
C PRO A 81 0.58 -11.12 30.04
N GLU A 82 -0.12 -10.03 29.73
CA GLU A 82 -1.56 -9.97 29.46
C GLU A 82 -1.96 -10.29 28.01
N ILE A 83 -0.99 -10.63 27.14
CA ILE A 83 -1.27 -10.92 25.73
C ILE A 83 -2.20 -12.12 25.57
N GLU A 84 -3.23 -11.93 24.74
CA GLU A 84 -4.10 -13.00 24.30
C GLU A 84 -3.48 -13.69 23.09
N LEU A 85 -3.48 -15.04 23.08
CA LEU A 85 -2.88 -15.84 22.00
C LEU A 85 -3.91 -16.72 21.28
N PRO A 86 -4.83 -16.16 20.48
CA PRO A 86 -5.76 -16.94 19.66
C PRO A 86 -5.00 -17.89 18.74
N GLN A 87 -5.40 -19.16 18.77
CA GLN A 87 -4.77 -20.20 17.97
C GLN A 87 -5.54 -20.43 16.67
N VAL A 88 -4.80 -20.48 15.55
CA VAL A 88 -5.34 -20.92 14.26
C VAL A 88 -5.93 -22.33 14.41
N PRO A 89 -7.18 -22.58 13.97
CA PRO A 89 -7.80 -23.89 14.07
C PRO A 89 -7.01 -24.98 13.39
N GLN A 90 -7.24 -26.21 13.82
CA GLN A 90 -6.61 -27.37 13.21
C GLN A 90 -7.67 -28.33 12.67
N VAL A 91 -7.48 -28.77 11.44
CA VAL A 91 -8.29 -29.79 10.79
C VAL A 91 -7.34 -30.81 10.20
N ARG A 92 -7.54 -32.10 10.54
CA ARG A 92 -6.67 -33.21 10.08
C ARG A 92 -5.18 -33.00 10.41
N GLY A 93 -4.88 -32.47 11.61
CA GLY A 93 -3.51 -32.22 12.08
C GLY A 93 -2.76 -31.10 11.36
N LYS A 94 -3.47 -30.26 10.58
CA LYS A 94 -2.90 -29.11 9.88
C LYS A 94 -3.67 -27.85 10.21
N ALA A 95 -3.01 -26.71 10.07
CA ALA A 95 -3.64 -25.42 10.28
C ALA A 95 -4.72 -25.13 9.22
N ASP A 96 -5.90 -24.72 9.69
CA ASP A 96 -7.03 -24.34 8.84
C ASP A 96 -7.16 -22.82 8.77
N LEU A 97 -6.89 -22.27 7.59
CA LEU A 97 -6.94 -20.84 7.31
C LEU A 97 -8.28 -20.37 6.71
N THR A 98 -9.29 -21.24 6.67
CA THR A 98 -10.57 -20.97 5.99
C THR A 98 -11.23 -19.67 6.47
N ARG A 99 -11.34 -19.47 7.79
CA ARG A 99 -11.93 -18.25 8.37
C ARG A 99 -11.26 -16.95 7.88
N TYR A 100 -9.93 -16.95 7.74
CA TYR A 100 -9.20 -15.75 7.28
C TYR A 100 -9.38 -15.54 5.77
N ARG A 101 -9.50 -16.63 5.00
CA ARG A 101 -9.72 -16.56 3.55
C ARG A 101 -11.12 -16.04 3.23
N GLU A 102 -12.12 -16.46 3.99
CA GLU A 102 -13.50 -15.97 3.91
C GLU A 102 -13.58 -14.48 4.27
N ALA A 103 -13.00 -14.07 5.40
CA ALA A 103 -12.90 -12.66 5.75
C ALA A 103 -12.20 -11.83 4.67
N GLY A 104 -11.12 -12.35 4.08
CA GLY A 104 -10.39 -11.66 3.01
C GLY A 104 -11.20 -11.56 1.71
N LYS A 105 -12.10 -12.53 1.48
CA LYS A 105 -13.05 -12.48 0.36
C LYS A 105 -14.13 -11.43 0.60
N GLU A 106 -14.70 -11.35 1.81
CA GLU A 106 -15.68 -10.30 2.17
C GLU A 106 -15.12 -8.89 1.89
N VAL A 107 -13.89 -8.62 2.34
CA VAL A 107 -13.21 -7.34 2.05
C VAL A 107 -13.07 -7.13 0.55
N ALA A 108 -12.59 -8.14 -0.19
CA ALA A 108 -12.40 -8.02 -1.63
C ALA A 108 -13.73 -7.74 -2.37
N ASP A 109 -14.84 -8.35 -1.94
CA ASP A 109 -16.18 -8.11 -2.50
C ASP A 109 -16.61 -6.64 -2.30
N VAL A 110 -16.34 -6.05 -1.13
CA VAL A 110 -16.57 -4.61 -0.89
C VAL A 110 -15.73 -3.76 -1.83
N LEU A 111 -14.44 -4.03 -1.92
CA LEU A 111 -13.51 -3.27 -2.76
C LEU A 111 -13.89 -3.32 -4.26
N LYS A 112 -14.39 -4.47 -4.73
CA LYS A 112 -14.83 -4.67 -6.12
C LYS A 112 -16.00 -3.76 -6.51
N SER A 113 -16.80 -3.28 -5.54
CA SER A 113 -17.89 -2.33 -5.82
C SER A 113 -17.41 -0.93 -6.20
N PHE A 114 -16.14 -0.59 -5.93
CA PHE A 114 -15.58 0.72 -6.25
C PHE A 114 -14.93 0.79 -7.64
N THR A 115 -14.38 -0.33 -8.13
CA THR A 115 -13.78 -0.41 -9.47
C THR A 115 -13.74 -1.87 -9.95
N PRO A 116 -13.95 -2.13 -11.25
CA PRO A 116 -13.72 -3.45 -11.83
C PRO A 116 -12.22 -3.82 -11.89
N LEU A 117 -11.33 -2.82 -11.82
CA LEU A 117 -9.87 -3.00 -11.86
C LEU A 117 -9.31 -3.25 -10.47
N LEU A 118 -9.68 -4.41 -9.91
CA LEU A 118 -9.19 -4.90 -8.63
C LEU A 118 -8.27 -6.11 -8.83
N GLU A 119 -7.06 -6.02 -8.29
CA GLU A 119 -6.06 -7.09 -8.29
C GLU A 119 -5.78 -7.55 -6.85
N ARG A 120 -6.27 -8.72 -6.46
CA ARG A 120 -5.90 -9.32 -5.17
C ARG A 120 -4.43 -9.72 -5.18
N ALA A 121 -3.67 -9.10 -4.29
CA ALA A 121 -2.24 -9.32 -4.12
C ALA A 121 -1.96 -10.40 -3.07
N SER A 122 -2.75 -10.43 -2.00
CA SER A 122 -2.70 -11.43 -0.93
C SER A 122 -4.11 -11.69 -0.37
N ILE A 123 -4.18 -12.34 0.79
CA ILE A 123 -5.43 -12.58 1.52
C ILE A 123 -6.04 -11.27 2.06
N ASP A 124 -5.19 -10.30 2.39
CA ASP A 124 -5.46 -9.05 3.10
C ASP A 124 -5.06 -7.79 2.32
N GLU A 125 -4.57 -7.94 1.09
CA GLU A 125 -4.13 -6.82 0.25
C GLU A 125 -4.72 -6.89 -1.16
N ALA A 126 -5.13 -5.72 -1.67
CA ALA A 126 -5.57 -5.56 -3.04
C ALA A 126 -5.09 -4.23 -3.64
N TYR A 127 -4.71 -4.27 -4.92
CA TYR A 127 -4.55 -3.07 -5.73
C TYR A 127 -5.85 -2.70 -6.40
N LEU A 128 -6.14 -1.41 -6.47
CA LEU A 128 -7.27 -0.83 -7.18
C LEU A 128 -6.74 0.23 -8.14
N ASP A 129 -7.22 0.22 -9.38
CA ASP A 129 -7.13 1.40 -10.25
C ASP A 129 -8.46 2.16 -10.18
N ILE A 130 -8.41 3.37 -9.61
CA ILE A 130 -9.58 4.23 -9.41
C ILE A 130 -9.55 5.46 -10.32
N THR A 131 -8.73 5.44 -11.37
CA THR A 131 -8.50 6.59 -12.25
C THR A 131 -9.81 7.13 -12.82
N GLU A 132 -10.67 6.28 -13.38
CA GLU A 132 -11.98 6.70 -13.91
C GLU A 132 -12.88 7.36 -12.85
N ARG A 133 -12.87 6.82 -11.63
CA ARG A 133 -13.64 7.34 -10.51
C ARG A 133 -13.14 8.72 -10.08
N VAL A 134 -11.83 8.91 -10.06
CA VAL A 134 -11.17 10.20 -9.80
C VAL A 134 -11.54 11.21 -10.89
N LEU A 135 -11.46 10.83 -12.17
CA LEU A 135 -11.80 11.71 -13.28
C LEU A 135 -13.28 12.10 -13.25
N SER A 136 -14.19 11.18 -12.90
CA SER A 136 -15.61 11.49 -12.68
C SER A 136 -15.80 12.51 -11.57
N ARG A 137 -15.14 12.30 -10.44
CA ARG A 137 -15.22 13.19 -9.28
C ARG A 137 -14.67 14.59 -9.58
N ILE A 138 -13.60 14.69 -10.37
CA ILE A 138 -13.06 15.98 -10.84
C ILE A 138 -14.08 16.70 -11.75
N ARG A 139 -14.80 15.98 -12.64
CA ARG A 139 -15.88 16.58 -13.43
C ARG A 139 -17.00 17.10 -12.56
N GLU A 140 -17.44 16.31 -11.57
CA GLU A 140 -18.45 16.74 -10.58
C GLU A 140 -18.02 17.99 -9.80
N MET A 141 -16.73 18.10 -9.45
CA MET A 141 -16.17 19.31 -8.82
C MET A 141 -16.27 20.53 -9.73
N ASN A 142 -15.88 20.39 -11.01
CA ASN A 142 -15.94 21.48 -11.98
C ASN A 142 -17.38 21.93 -12.28
N GLU A 143 -18.34 21.02 -12.16
CA GLU A 143 -19.77 21.30 -12.30
C GLU A 143 -20.44 21.81 -11.00
N GLY A 144 -19.68 21.95 -9.91
CA GLY A 144 -20.20 22.37 -8.61
C GLY A 144 -21.07 21.32 -7.89
N LYS A 145 -21.08 20.08 -8.37
CA LYS A 145 -21.86 18.95 -7.81
C LYS A 145 -21.16 18.24 -6.66
N PHE A 146 -19.85 18.44 -6.51
CA PHE A 146 -19.06 17.87 -5.42
C PHE A 146 -18.09 18.91 -4.87
N GLN A 147 -17.97 18.92 -3.55
CA GLN A 147 -16.95 19.70 -2.84
C GLN A 147 -16.07 18.78 -2.01
N LEU A 148 -14.75 18.97 -2.15
CA LEU A 148 -13.78 18.27 -1.31
C LEU A 148 -13.70 18.99 0.04
N LEU A 149 -14.02 18.26 1.10
CA LEU A 149 -14.09 18.78 2.46
C LEU A 149 -12.82 18.38 3.24
N PRO A 150 -12.05 19.33 3.80
CA PRO A 150 -10.81 19.03 4.54
C PRO A 150 -10.98 18.01 5.67
N GLU A 151 -12.10 18.05 6.40
CA GLU A 151 -12.44 17.11 7.47
C GLU A 151 -12.52 15.66 6.98
N LYS A 152 -12.90 15.45 5.71
CA LYS A 152 -12.90 14.12 5.09
C LYS A 152 -11.51 13.62 4.75
N LEU A 153 -10.45 14.41 4.98
CA LEU A 153 -9.06 14.03 4.78
C LEU A 153 -8.27 13.92 6.08
N ALA A 154 -8.91 13.97 7.25
CA ALA A 154 -8.24 13.92 8.56
C ALA A 154 -7.34 12.69 8.78
N ASN A 155 -7.60 11.58 8.08
CA ASN A 155 -6.79 10.35 8.15
C ASN A 155 -5.78 10.22 6.99
N THR A 156 -5.58 11.27 6.20
CA THR A 156 -4.70 11.29 5.04
C THR A 156 -3.39 11.99 5.37
N PHE A 157 -2.28 11.38 4.97
CA PHE A 157 -0.94 11.97 5.00
C PHE A 157 -0.42 12.15 3.58
N ALA A 158 0.44 13.14 3.37
CA ALA A 158 1.16 13.34 2.12
C ALA A 158 2.66 13.25 2.38
N VAL A 159 3.35 12.34 1.69
CA VAL A 159 4.81 12.22 1.83
C VAL A 159 5.46 13.56 1.46
N GLY A 160 6.39 14.03 2.30
CA GLY A 160 7.09 15.31 2.10
C GLY A 160 6.42 16.52 2.73
N TYR A 161 5.29 16.35 3.41
CA TYR A 161 4.53 17.42 4.08
C TYR A 161 4.26 17.03 5.53
N GLU A 162 4.26 18.00 6.44
CA GLU A 162 4.04 17.72 7.86
C GLU A 162 2.59 17.30 8.12
N ASN A 163 1.66 17.87 7.36
CA ASN A 163 0.25 17.57 7.42
C ASN A 163 -0.42 17.76 6.06
N ILE A 164 -1.62 17.20 5.88
CA ILE A 164 -2.36 17.30 4.61
C ILE A 164 -2.75 18.73 4.27
N GLY A 165 -2.90 19.62 5.25
CA GLY A 165 -3.23 21.02 5.06
C GLY A 165 -2.15 21.77 4.27
N GLU A 166 -0.88 21.49 4.53
CA GLU A 166 0.24 22.05 3.76
C GLU A 166 0.22 21.62 2.30
N PHE A 167 -0.07 20.34 2.04
CA PHE A 167 -0.22 19.83 0.68
C PHE A 167 -1.39 20.48 -0.06
N VAL A 168 -2.53 20.68 0.62
CA VAL A 168 -3.70 21.39 0.06
C VAL A 168 -3.39 22.87 -0.18
N LYS A 169 -2.64 23.53 0.72
CA LYS A 169 -2.20 24.92 0.57
C LYS A 169 -1.29 25.10 -0.63
N LYS A 170 -0.34 24.18 -0.86
CA LYS A 170 0.49 24.15 -2.08
C LYS A 170 -0.39 24.17 -3.33
N LEU A 171 -1.40 23.31 -3.39
CA LEU A 171 -2.30 23.24 -4.54
C LEU A 171 -3.05 24.56 -4.74
N SER A 172 -3.55 25.16 -3.66
CA SER A 172 -4.31 26.42 -3.66
C SER A 172 -3.46 27.62 -4.11
N ASN A 173 -2.26 27.79 -3.56
CA ASN A 173 -1.32 28.87 -3.93
C ASN A 173 -0.90 28.80 -5.41
N THR A 174 -0.91 27.60 -5.98
CA THR A 174 -0.63 27.38 -7.41
C THR A 174 -1.81 27.82 -8.31
N PHE A 175 -3.00 28.11 -7.77
CA PHE A 175 -4.12 28.71 -8.51
C PHE A 175 -4.09 30.24 -8.47
N GLU A 176 -3.69 30.83 -7.33
CA GLU A 176 -3.66 32.28 -7.16
C GLU A 176 -2.49 32.96 -7.89
N THR A 177 -1.33 32.30 -7.99
CA THR A 177 -0.11 33.00 -8.45
C THR A 177 0.00 33.21 -9.95
N GLY A 178 -0.85 32.59 -10.80
CA GLY A 178 -1.08 32.97 -12.21
C GLY A 178 0.13 33.23 -13.12
N SER A 179 1.36 33.00 -12.68
CA SER A 179 2.54 33.55 -13.35
C SER A 179 2.85 32.69 -14.57
N ALA A 180 2.54 33.24 -15.75
CA ALA A 180 2.78 32.64 -17.06
C ALA A 180 4.27 32.32 -17.32
N GLU A 181 5.19 32.83 -16.51
CA GLU A 181 6.63 32.79 -16.75
C GLU A 181 7.35 31.50 -16.29
N ASN A 182 6.65 30.53 -15.67
CA ASN A 182 7.30 29.38 -15.02
C ASN A 182 6.66 27.99 -15.26
N ASN A 183 5.75 27.88 -16.25
CA ASN A 183 5.04 26.63 -16.57
C ASN A 183 5.81 25.78 -17.59
N THR A 184 6.81 25.03 -17.13
CA THR A 184 7.32 23.91 -17.93
C THR A 184 6.22 22.83 -18.06
N PRO A 185 6.16 22.07 -19.16
CA PRO A 185 5.18 21.00 -19.34
C PRO A 185 5.11 20.02 -18.16
N ASP A 186 6.27 19.69 -17.56
CA ASP A 186 6.38 18.78 -16.42
C ASP A 186 5.69 19.33 -15.16
N ARG A 187 5.79 20.64 -14.90
CA ARG A 187 5.12 21.26 -13.74
C ARG A 187 3.60 21.18 -13.84
N LEU A 188 3.06 21.34 -15.05
CA LEU A 188 1.62 21.21 -15.28
C LEU A 188 1.14 19.76 -15.14
N GLU A 189 1.93 18.78 -15.63
CA GLU A 189 1.67 17.35 -15.43
C GLU A 189 1.60 17.03 -13.93
N TYR A 190 2.56 17.53 -13.14
CA TYR A 190 2.63 17.28 -11.69
C TYR A 190 1.46 17.92 -10.95
N LYS A 191 1.06 19.15 -11.30
CA LYS A 191 -0.12 19.80 -10.72
C LYS A 191 -1.39 18.99 -10.96
N LYS A 192 -1.60 18.50 -12.19
CA LYS A 192 -2.75 17.64 -12.51
C LYS A 192 -2.71 16.34 -11.69
N SER A 193 -1.51 15.78 -11.52
CA SER A 193 -1.26 14.60 -10.68
C SER A 193 -1.66 14.81 -9.23
N ASP A 194 -1.24 15.93 -8.62
CA ASP A 194 -1.51 16.23 -7.22
C ASP A 194 -3.02 16.38 -6.95
N ILE A 195 -3.75 17.03 -7.86
CA ILE A 195 -5.22 17.12 -7.79
C ILE A 195 -5.84 15.71 -7.86
N LYS A 196 -5.39 14.86 -8.79
CA LYS A 196 -5.86 13.48 -8.91
C LYS A 196 -5.60 12.68 -7.63
N LEU A 197 -4.42 12.82 -7.02
CA LEU A 197 -4.09 12.15 -5.75
C LEU A 197 -4.97 12.62 -4.59
N LEU A 198 -5.24 13.93 -4.49
CA LEU A 198 -6.10 14.49 -3.44
C LEU A 198 -7.54 14.01 -3.57
N VAL A 199 -8.09 14.02 -4.78
CA VAL A 199 -9.42 13.47 -5.06
C VAL A 199 -9.44 11.96 -4.82
N GLY A 200 -8.39 11.25 -5.24
CA GLY A 200 -8.17 9.84 -4.93
C GLY A 200 -8.23 9.55 -3.44
N ALA A 201 -7.58 10.37 -2.61
CA ALA A 201 -7.62 10.25 -1.15
C ALA A 201 -9.03 10.40 -0.58
N SER A 202 -9.85 11.32 -1.11
CA SER A 202 -11.26 11.41 -0.71
C SER A 202 -12.02 10.11 -1.03
N ILE A 203 -11.82 9.54 -2.22
CA ILE A 203 -12.46 8.28 -2.62
C ILE A 203 -11.94 7.11 -1.77
N VAL A 204 -10.67 7.10 -1.42
CA VAL A 204 -10.09 6.05 -0.57
C VAL A 204 -10.65 6.11 0.86
N ASN A 205 -10.97 7.30 1.39
CA ASN A 205 -11.70 7.39 2.65
C ASN A 205 -13.10 6.78 2.56
N GLU A 206 -13.82 6.97 1.44
CA GLU A 206 -15.10 6.28 1.18
C GLU A 206 -14.90 4.75 1.11
N ILE A 207 -13.84 4.27 0.44
CA ILE A 207 -13.48 2.85 0.35
C ILE A 207 -13.24 2.26 1.74
N ARG A 208 -12.38 2.90 2.53
CA ARG A 208 -12.00 2.43 3.88
C ARG A 208 -13.19 2.44 4.82
N ALA A 209 -14.04 3.48 4.76
CA ALA A 209 -15.28 3.55 5.52
C ALA A 209 -16.23 2.41 5.14
N ALA A 210 -16.41 2.13 3.85
CA ALA A 210 -17.26 1.03 3.40
C ALA A 210 -16.72 -0.35 3.81
N VAL A 211 -15.40 -0.56 3.81
CA VAL A 211 -14.79 -1.78 4.35
C VAL A 211 -15.11 -1.92 5.83
N LYS A 212 -14.91 -0.86 6.63
CA LYS A 212 -15.22 -0.87 8.06
C LYS A 212 -16.69 -1.13 8.34
N GLU A 213 -17.58 -0.44 7.64
CA GLU A 213 -19.04 -0.56 7.81
C GLU A 213 -19.52 -1.98 7.46
N LYS A 214 -19.10 -2.53 6.32
CA LYS A 214 -19.62 -3.80 5.80
C LYS A 214 -18.96 -5.04 6.41
N THR A 215 -17.70 -4.93 6.85
CA THR A 215 -16.93 -6.10 7.32
C THR A 215 -16.54 -6.02 8.79
N GLY A 216 -16.56 -4.82 9.39
CA GLY A 216 -16.05 -4.55 10.73
C GLY A 216 -14.54 -4.31 10.80
N TYR A 217 -13.81 -4.56 9.71
CA TYR A 217 -12.34 -4.49 9.69
C TYR A 217 -11.81 -3.10 9.32
N GLU A 218 -10.72 -2.71 9.95
CA GLU A 218 -9.94 -1.52 9.63
C GLU A 218 -8.82 -1.85 8.65
N CYS A 219 -8.50 -0.88 7.80
CA CYS A 219 -7.43 -1.00 6.84
C CYS A 219 -6.68 0.30 6.67
N SER A 220 -5.46 0.18 6.19
CA SER A 220 -4.64 1.31 5.77
C SER A 220 -4.47 1.27 4.26
N ALA A 221 -4.12 2.42 3.67
CA ALA A 221 -4.00 2.51 2.23
C ALA A 221 -2.85 3.41 1.77
N GLY A 222 -2.26 3.05 0.64
CA GLY A 222 -1.28 3.88 -0.08
C GLY A 222 -1.83 4.28 -1.43
N ILE A 223 -1.63 5.54 -1.82
CA ILE A 223 -2.22 6.14 -3.01
C ILE A 223 -1.08 6.78 -3.83
N ALA A 224 -0.87 6.32 -5.05
CA ALA A 224 0.21 6.77 -5.91
C ALA A 224 -0.14 6.55 -7.40
N HIS A 225 0.82 6.77 -8.29
CA HIS A 225 0.62 6.60 -9.74
C HIS A 225 0.93 5.19 -10.26
N ASN A 226 1.38 4.27 -9.38
CA ASN A 226 1.65 2.88 -9.73
C ASN A 226 1.60 1.94 -8.51
N LYS A 227 1.61 0.63 -8.78
CA LYS A 227 1.45 -0.42 -7.76
C LYS A 227 2.60 -0.44 -6.75
N ILE A 228 3.83 -0.20 -7.20
CA ILE A 228 5.01 -0.31 -6.33
C ILE A 228 5.00 0.82 -5.29
N LEU A 229 4.76 2.04 -5.74
CA LEU A 229 4.68 3.22 -4.89
C LEU A 229 3.45 3.19 -3.97
N ALA A 230 2.29 2.76 -4.46
CA ALA A 230 1.10 2.58 -3.63
C ALA A 230 1.32 1.52 -2.54
N LYS A 231 2.05 0.43 -2.85
CA LYS A 231 2.42 -0.56 -1.83
C LYS A 231 3.34 0.01 -0.76
N LEU A 232 4.33 0.78 -1.19
CA LEU A 232 5.31 1.38 -0.29
C LEU A 232 4.62 2.30 0.72
N THR A 233 3.79 3.23 0.25
CA THR A 233 3.16 4.23 1.13
C THR A 233 2.04 3.70 1.99
N ALA A 234 1.42 2.57 1.62
CA ALA A 234 0.40 1.92 2.46
C ALA A 234 0.91 1.50 3.84
N GLY A 235 2.23 1.34 4.00
CA GLY A 235 2.87 0.97 5.26
C GLY A 235 3.26 2.13 6.17
N PHE A 236 3.22 3.39 5.71
CA PHE A 236 3.90 4.49 6.41
C PHE A 236 3.20 4.96 7.69
N HIS A 237 1.88 5.05 7.67
CA HIS A 237 1.11 5.64 8.78
C HIS A 237 0.11 4.65 9.38
N LYS A 238 0.38 3.34 9.27
CA LYS A 238 -0.46 2.32 9.89
C LYS A 238 -0.51 2.50 11.43
N PRO A 239 -1.64 2.20 12.10
CA PRO A 239 -2.90 1.67 11.56
C PRO A 239 -3.94 2.72 11.15
N ASN A 240 -4.94 2.28 10.39
CA ASN A 240 -6.17 3.00 10.11
C ASN A 240 -5.95 4.40 9.51
N LYS A 241 -4.89 4.56 8.70
CA LYS A 241 -4.58 5.80 7.95
C LYS A 241 -4.35 5.52 6.48
N GLN A 242 -4.23 6.58 5.70
CA GLN A 242 -3.85 6.49 4.30
C GLN A 242 -2.76 7.51 3.95
N THR A 243 -1.94 7.19 2.96
CA THR A 243 -0.80 8.03 2.56
C THR A 243 -0.77 8.23 1.05
N ILE A 244 -0.78 9.49 0.60
CA ILE A 244 -0.53 9.85 -0.80
C ILE A 244 0.97 10.04 -1.04
N LEU A 245 1.45 9.72 -2.24
CA LEU A 245 2.80 10.02 -2.70
C LEU A 245 2.79 10.98 -3.89
N PRO A 246 2.96 12.29 -3.66
CA PRO A 246 3.19 13.28 -4.71
C PRO A 246 4.47 12.99 -5.50
N ILE A 247 4.49 13.32 -6.80
CA ILE A 247 5.62 12.99 -7.68
C ILE A 247 6.91 13.70 -7.25
N ASP A 248 6.80 14.98 -6.89
CA ASP A 248 7.93 15.79 -6.44
C ASP A 248 8.57 15.27 -5.14
N SER A 249 7.84 14.46 -4.38
CA SER A 249 8.27 13.91 -3.10
C SER A 249 9.00 12.56 -3.27
N ILE A 250 8.97 11.96 -4.46
CA ILE A 250 9.61 10.66 -4.75
C ILE A 250 11.13 10.76 -4.59
N SER A 251 11.75 11.79 -5.17
CA SER A 251 13.22 11.95 -5.09
C SER A 251 13.67 12.02 -3.63
N LYS A 252 12.99 12.83 -2.82
CA LYS A 252 13.32 13.01 -1.41
C LYS A 252 13.11 11.73 -0.60
N LEU A 253 12.01 11.01 -0.87
CA LEU A 253 11.75 9.71 -0.27
C LEU A 253 12.87 8.70 -0.57
N TYR A 254 13.33 8.68 -1.83
CA TYR A 254 14.34 7.72 -2.29
C TYR A 254 15.72 7.92 -1.67
N GLU A 255 16.05 9.12 -1.20
CA GLU A 255 17.31 9.40 -0.49
C GLU A 255 17.49 8.52 0.76
N THR A 256 16.39 8.18 1.43
CA THR A 256 16.43 7.43 2.70
C THR A 256 15.84 6.03 2.59
N LEU A 257 15.24 5.69 1.44
CA LEU A 257 14.61 4.39 1.20
C LEU A 257 15.66 3.33 0.83
N PRO A 258 15.91 2.31 1.68
CA PRO A 258 16.79 1.22 1.30
C PRO A 258 16.24 0.47 0.09
N LEU A 259 17.10 0.12 -0.86
CA LEU A 259 16.71 -0.54 -2.12
C LEU A 259 15.85 -1.80 -1.87
N LYS A 260 16.24 -2.60 -0.86
CA LYS A 260 15.55 -3.84 -0.47
C LYS A 260 14.14 -3.65 0.09
N LYS A 261 13.70 -2.42 0.38
CA LYS A 261 12.32 -2.14 0.79
C LYS A 261 11.37 -2.02 -0.40
N VAL A 262 11.88 -1.87 -1.63
CA VAL A 262 11.06 -1.83 -2.83
C VAL A 262 10.58 -3.23 -3.21
N LYS A 263 9.28 -3.36 -3.48
CA LYS A 263 8.68 -4.63 -3.92
C LYS A 263 9.39 -5.13 -5.19
N GLY A 264 9.85 -6.38 -5.17
CA GLY A 264 10.65 -6.97 -6.25
C GLY A 264 12.16 -7.00 -5.96
N LEU A 265 12.64 -6.15 -5.05
CA LEU A 265 14.06 -6.04 -4.68
C LEU A 265 14.36 -6.50 -3.25
N GLY A 266 13.39 -7.09 -2.54
CA GLY A 266 13.57 -7.53 -1.15
C GLY A 266 14.36 -8.84 -0.96
N GLY A 267 14.72 -9.54 -2.04
CA GLY A 267 15.43 -10.82 -2.01
C GLY A 267 16.72 -10.80 -2.82
N LYS A 268 17.09 -11.97 -3.38
CA LYS A 268 18.37 -12.18 -4.08
C LYS A 268 18.69 -11.14 -5.15
N LEU A 269 17.69 -10.72 -5.94
CA LEU A 269 17.90 -9.68 -6.96
C LEU A 269 18.36 -8.36 -6.32
N GLY A 270 17.74 -7.91 -5.23
CA GLY A 270 18.17 -6.69 -4.56
C GLY A 270 19.53 -6.83 -3.88
N ASP A 271 19.85 -8.02 -3.35
CA ASP A 271 21.20 -8.31 -2.84
C ASP A 271 22.25 -8.16 -3.95
N GLN A 272 21.98 -8.76 -5.12
CA GLN A 272 22.84 -8.66 -6.29
C GLN A 272 22.98 -7.21 -6.79
N VAL A 273 21.89 -6.45 -6.84
CA VAL A 273 21.93 -5.04 -7.27
C VAL A 273 22.80 -4.20 -6.33
N CYS A 274 22.61 -4.35 -5.02
CA CYS A 274 23.42 -3.67 -4.02
C CYS A 274 24.91 -4.06 -4.11
N GLU A 275 25.20 -5.34 -4.36
CA GLU A 275 26.57 -5.84 -4.46
C GLU A 275 27.27 -5.40 -5.75
N VAL A 276 26.61 -5.49 -6.91
CA VAL A 276 27.20 -5.17 -8.21
C VAL A 276 27.37 -3.66 -8.39
N LEU A 277 26.35 -2.88 -8.03
CA LEU A 277 26.36 -1.42 -8.21
C LEU A 277 26.98 -0.67 -7.02
N LYS A 278 27.25 -1.37 -5.90
CA LYS A 278 27.77 -0.78 -4.65
C LYS A 278 26.89 0.33 -4.09
N ILE A 279 25.57 0.13 -4.11
CA ILE A 279 24.56 1.07 -3.62
C ILE A 279 23.75 0.49 -2.46
N LYS A 280 23.09 1.35 -1.68
CA LYS A 280 22.23 0.97 -0.56
C LYS A 280 20.81 1.53 -0.67
N PHE A 281 20.67 2.73 -1.22
CA PHE A 281 19.43 3.50 -1.30
C PHE A 281 18.91 3.60 -2.73
N MET A 282 17.60 3.83 -2.85
CA MET A 282 16.94 3.95 -4.16
C MET A 282 17.42 5.17 -4.96
N SER A 283 17.80 6.27 -4.29
CA SER A 283 18.28 7.49 -4.95
C SER A 283 19.54 7.25 -5.79
N GLU A 284 20.40 6.34 -5.35
CA GLU A 284 21.68 6.03 -6.02
C GLU A 284 21.47 5.31 -7.35
N LEU A 285 20.33 4.63 -7.55
CA LEU A 285 20.05 3.88 -8.77
C LEU A 285 19.88 4.80 -9.99
N VAL A 286 19.52 6.07 -9.78
CA VAL A 286 19.26 7.04 -10.86
C VAL A 286 20.53 7.39 -11.67
N GLN A 287 21.72 7.21 -11.07
CA GLN A 287 23.01 7.55 -11.67
C GLN A 287 23.43 6.58 -12.78
N PHE A 288 22.82 5.40 -12.85
CA PHE A 288 23.17 4.38 -13.83
C PHE A 288 22.31 4.51 -15.10
N PRO A 289 22.94 4.58 -16.29
CA PRO A 289 22.22 4.52 -17.56
C PRO A 289 21.43 3.22 -17.71
N GLU A 290 20.33 3.25 -18.45
CA GLU A 290 19.48 2.07 -18.68
C GLU A 290 20.28 0.89 -19.26
N SER A 291 21.15 1.14 -20.24
CA SER A 291 21.99 0.12 -20.87
C SER A 291 22.93 -0.58 -19.88
N VAL A 292 23.44 0.13 -18.87
CA VAL A 292 24.30 -0.45 -17.82
C VAL A 292 23.47 -1.38 -16.94
N LEU A 293 22.26 -0.96 -16.56
CA LEU A 293 21.35 -1.79 -15.77
C LEU A 293 20.91 -3.04 -16.56
N GLN A 294 20.61 -2.91 -17.84
CA GLN A 294 20.26 -4.03 -18.71
C GLN A 294 21.40 -5.03 -18.87
N HIS A 295 22.64 -4.53 -19.00
CA HIS A 295 23.82 -5.37 -19.12
C HIS A 295 24.06 -6.23 -17.87
N HIS A 296 23.90 -5.65 -16.68
CA HIS A 296 24.17 -6.36 -15.43
C HIS A 296 23.03 -7.27 -14.95
N PHE A 297 21.78 -6.93 -15.27
CA PHE A 297 20.60 -7.55 -14.63
C PHE A 297 19.56 -8.10 -15.60
N ASP A 298 19.88 -8.27 -16.88
CA ASP A 298 18.95 -8.55 -17.97
C ASP A 298 18.13 -7.35 -18.45
N GLU A 299 17.73 -7.40 -19.72
CA GLU A 299 17.04 -6.31 -20.43
C GLU A 299 15.78 -5.85 -19.67
N ARG A 300 14.98 -6.82 -19.22
CA ARG A 300 13.68 -6.55 -18.61
C ARG A 300 13.82 -5.92 -17.24
N MET A 301 14.68 -6.48 -16.39
CA MET A 301 14.89 -5.96 -15.03
C MET A 301 15.69 -4.66 -15.07
N GLY A 302 16.65 -4.53 -15.97
CA GLY A 302 17.41 -3.29 -16.18
C GLY A 302 16.51 -2.11 -16.54
N SER A 303 15.64 -2.28 -17.55
CA SER A 303 14.63 -1.26 -17.91
C SER A 303 13.65 -0.97 -16.77
N TRP A 304 13.18 -2.01 -16.08
CA TRP A 304 12.28 -1.81 -14.93
C TRP A 304 12.95 -1.01 -13.81
N MET A 305 14.19 -1.33 -13.46
CA MET A 305 14.97 -0.61 -12.44
C MET A 305 15.26 0.83 -12.84
N TYR A 306 15.58 1.07 -14.11
CA TYR A 306 15.79 2.41 -14.65
C TYR A 306 14.55 3.30 -14.47
N LEU A 307 13.37 2.77 -14.78
CA LEU A 307 12.09 3.47 -14.57
C LEU A 307 11.75 3.61 -13.08
N MET A 308 11.94 2.55 -12.29
CA MET A 308 11.64 2.55 -10.86
C MET A 308 12.48 3.57 -10.08
N ALA A 309 13.75 3.77 -10.46
CA ALA A 309 14.62 4.82 -9.91
C ALA A 309 14.03 6.23 -10.08
N ARG A 310 13.13 6.41 -11.05
CA ARG A 310 12.41 7.66 -11.36
C ARG A 310 10.95 7.63 -10.87
N GLY A 311 10.58 6.64 -10.05
CA GLY A 311 9.24 6.48 -9.53
C GLY A 311 8.21 5.98 -10.56
N ILE A 312 8.67 5.44 -11.69
CA ILE A 312 7.80 4.98 -12.78
C ILE A 312 7.71 3.47 -12.76
N ASP A 313 6.47 2.96 -12.76
CA ASP A 313 6.17 1.56 -13.02
C ASP A 313 4.96 1.49 -13.96
N LEU A 314 5.11 0.77 -15.06
CA LEU A 314 4.11 0.70 -16.13
C LEU A 314 3.18 -0.49 -15.98
N GLU A 315 3.37 -1.36 -14.99
CA GLU A 315 2.49 -2.50 -14.78
C GLU A 315 1.07 -2.03 -14.42
N ALA A 316 0.08 -2.48 -15.21
CA ALA A 316 -1.32 -2.17 -14.96
C ALA A 316 -1.85 -2.93 -13.73
N VAL A 317 -2.87 -2.37 -13.08
CA VAL A 317 -3.73 -3.14 -12.19
C VAL A 317 -4.67 -3.96 -13.07
N THR A 318 -4.69 -5.27 -12.88
CA THR A 318 -5.51 -6.19 -13.69
C THR A 318 -6.64 -6.77 -12.87
N ALA A 319 -7.80 -7.00 -13.50
CA ALA A 319 -8.94 -7.64 -12.84
C ALA A 319 -8.60 -9.08 -12.45
N LYS A 320 -8.22 -9.28 -11.18
CA LYS A 320 -7.78 -10.55 -10.63
C LYS A 320 -8.37 -10.75 -9.25
N PHE A 321 -9.57 -11.32 -9.22
CA PHE A 321 -10.33 -11.54 -8.00
C PHE A 321 -10.07 -12.90 -7.35
N HIS A 322 -9.75 -13.93 -8.14
CA HIS A 322 -9.55 -15.29 -7.64
C HIS A 322 -8.07 -15.65 -7.58
N SER A 323 -7.71 -16.49 -6.60
CA SER A 323 -6.38 -17.10 -6.52
C SER A 323 -6.16 -18.00 -7.75
N LYS A 324 -4.95 -17.95 -8.30
CA LYS A 324 -4.57 -18.81 -9.46
C LYS A 324 -4.28 -20.26 -9.05
N SER A 325 -4.00 -20.49 -7.78
CA SER A 325 -3.72 -21.81 -7.20
C SER A 325 -4.35 -21.92 -5.81
N ILE A 326 -4.63 -23.16 -5.42
CA ILE A 326 -5.07 -23.53 -4.07
C ILE A 326 -4.08 -24.57 -3.58
N GLY A 327 -3.33 -24.23 -2.52
CA GLY A 327 -2.38 -25.12 -1.85
C GLY A 327 -2.86 -25.47 -0.44
N CYS A 328 -2.50 -26.68 0.01
CA CYS A 328 -2.85 -27.26 1.31
C CYS A 328 -1.61 -27.80 2.03
#